data_AF-A0A1V5G798-F1
#
_entry.id   AF-A0A1V5G798-F1
#
_cell.length_a   1.000
_cell.length_b   1.000
_cell.length_c   1.000
_cell.angle_alpha   90.00
_cell.angle_beta   90.00
_cell.angle_gamma   90.00
#
_symmetry.space_group_name_H-M   'P 1'
#
loop_
_entity.id
_entity.type
_entity.pdbx_description
1 polymer ?
#
loop_
_entity_poly.entity_id
_entity_poly.type
_entity_poly.pdbx_seq_one_letter_code
_entity_poly.pdbx_strand_id
1 'polypeptide(L)'
;MDLEASSSWTSRQDMQDIALKQIAANPVFGFFGGHIEATGNKGAYSHNALSAWLNFGLLGFLLYFGLIIIPAFHSALYFLRDGPLSTRWSISFAINSISLLLIIISKPVFWILPALGWGLYINAAVNQKRLQSKVLPGHKHAGCC
;
A
#
# COMPACT_ATOMS: atom_id res chain seq x y z
N MET A 1 -1.73 -37.80 7.85
CA MET A 1 -2.46 -37.48 6.60
C MET A 1 -2.87 -36.02 6.69
N ASP A 2 -2.11 -35.15 6.02
CA ASP A 2 -2.30 -33.69 5.98
C ASP A 2 -3.45 -33.29 5.04
N LEU A 3 -4.69 -33.57 5.43
CA LEU A 3 -5.87 -33.21 4.63
C LEU A 3 -6.27 -31.72 4.80
N GLU A 4 -5.91 -31.08 5.91
CA GLU A 4 -6.23 -29.67 6.16
C GLU A 4 -5.26 -28.68 5.49
N ALA A 5 -3.97 -29.04 5.40
CA ALA A 5 -2.98 -28.22 4.68
C ALA A 5 -3.22 -28.24 3.16
N SER A 6 -3.64 -29.39 2.62
CA SER A 6 -3.94 -29.55 1.20
C SER A 6 -5.28 -28.94 0.80
N SER A 7 -6.32 -29.01 1.64
CA SER A 7 -7.62 -28.35 1.36
C SER A 7 -7.53 -26.82 1.37
N SER A 8 -6.80 -26.24 2.34
CA SER A 8 -6.63 -24.79 2.44
C SER A 8 -5.74 -24.19 1.34
N TRP A 9 -4.72 -24.93 0.89
CA TRP A 9 -3.89 -24.52 -0.25
C TRP A 9 -4.65 -24.58 -1.58
N THR A 10 -5.38 -25.67 -1.80
CA THR A 10 -6.18 -25.86 -3.04
C THR A 10 -7.27 -24.80 -3.14
N SER A 11 -7.96 -24.52 -2.03
CA SER A 11 -8.98 -23.45 -1.97
C SER A 11 -8.41 -22.06 -2.30
N ARG A 12 -7.16 -21.75 -1.92
CA ARG A 12 -6.51 -20.49 -2.28
C ARG A 12 -6.20 -20.41 -3.78
N GLN A 13 -5.76 -21.52 -4.36
CA GLN A 13 -5.46 -21.62 -5.78
C GLN A 13 -6.74 -21.43 -6.63
N ASP A 14 -7.82 -22.08 -6.25
CA ASP A 14 -9.12 -21.98 -6.94
C ASP A 14 -9.67 -20.54 -6.88
N MET A 15 -9.56 -19.88 -5.72
CA MET A 15 -9.96 -18.48 -5.54
C MET A 15 -9.12 -17.53 -6.40
N GLN A 16 -7.82 -17.80 -6.52
CA GLN A 16 -6.92 -17.02 -7.36
C GLN A 16 -7.28 -17.16 -8.84
N ASP A 17 -7.57 -18.38 -9.31
CA ASP A 17 -7.96 -18.63 -10.70
C ASP A 17 -9.31 -18.00 -11.05
N ILE A 18 -10.29 -18.02 -10.12
CA ILE A 18 -11.57 -17.32 -10.28
C ILE A 18 -11.35 -15.80 -10.35
N ALA A 19 -10.51 -15.25 -9.47
CA ALA A 19 -10.19 -13.82 -9.47
C ALA A 19 -9.53 -13.39 -10.79
N LEU A 20 -8.60 -14.18 -11.33
CA LEU A 20 -7.94 -13.89 -12.61
C LEU A 20 -8.95 -13.91 -13.77
N LYS A 21 -9.89 -14.86 -13.80
CA LYS A 21 -10.95 -14.90 -14.82
C LYS A 21 -11.88 -13.68 -14.74
N GLN A 22 -12.24 -13.24 -13.54
CA GLN A 22 -13.08 -12.06 -13.34
C GLN A 22 -12.35 -10.76 -13.71
N ILE A 23 -11.07 -10.63 -13.38
CA ILE A 23 -10.23 -9.52 -13.82
C ILE A 23 -10.13 -9.48 -15.35
N ALA A 24 -9.95 -10.63 -16.01
CA ALA A 24 -9.88 -10.71 -17.47
C ALA A 24 -11.21 -10.26 -18.13
N ALA A 25 -12.35 -10.51 -17.48
CA ALA A 25 -13.65 -10.10 -17.99
C ALA A 25 -13.92 -8.58 -17.82
N ASN A 26 -13.49 -7.97 -16.71
CA ASN A 26 -13.74 -6.55 -16.41
C ASN A 26 -12.49 -5.85 -15.83
N PRO A 27 -11.40 -5.69 -16.62
CA PRO A 27 -10.10 -5.26 -16.09
C PRO A 27 -10.06 -3.78 -15.69
N VAL A 28 -10.89 -2.93 -16.31
CA VAL A 28 -10.82 -1.47 -16.17
C VAL A 28 -11.63 -0.96 -14.98
N PHE A 29 -12.90 -1.37 -14.88
CA PHE A 29 -13.81 -0.91 -13.83
C PHE A 29 -13.84 -1.84 -12.61
N GLY A 30 -13.33 -3.06 -12.76
CA GLY A 30 -13.46 -4.11 -11.74
C GLY A 30 -14.88 -4.66 -11.68
N PHE A 31 -15.06 -5.65 -10.82
CA PHE A 31 -16.34 -6.26 -10.50
C PHE A 31 -16.50 -6.33 -8.98
N PHE A 32 -16.99 -5.24 -8.41
CA PHE A 32 -17.15 -5.07 -6.97
C PHE A 32 -18.10 -6.14 -6.40
N GLY A 33 -17.58 -7.01 -5.54
CA GLY A 33 -18.38 -8.08 -4.92
C GLY A 33 -18.59 -9.34 -5.78
N GLY A 34 -17.87 -9.50 -6.89
CA GLY A 34 -17.98 -10.70 -7.74
C GLY A 34 -17.66 -12.04 -7.06
N HIS A 35 -16.92 -11.99 -5.97
CA HIS A 35 -16.66 -13.15 -5.12
C HIS A 35 -17.88 -13.56 -4.29
N ILE A 36 -18.76 -12.63 -3.92
CA ILE A 36 -20.02 -12.90 -3.20
C ILE A 36 -21.03 -13.56 -4.13
N GLU A 37 -21.10 -13.09 -5.38
CA GLU A 37 -21.99 -13.67 -6.39
C GLU A 37 -21.54 -15.07 -6.83
N ALA A 38 -20.22 -15.31 -6.94
CA ALA A 38 -19.69 -16.60 -7.38
C ALA A 38 -19.64 -17.69 -6.29
N THR A 39 -19.54 -17.32 -5.01
CA THR A 39 -19.35 -18.31 -3.91
C THR A 39 -20.40 -18.23 -2.81
N GLY A 40 -21.30 -17.23 -2.82
CA GLY A 40 -22.32 -17.03 -1.79
C GLY A 40 -21.74 -16.67 -0.41
N ASN A 41 -20.41 -16.53 -0.29
CA ASN A 41 -19.72 -16.47 0.99
C ASN A 41 -18.93 -15.17 1.13
N LYS A 42 -19.22 -14.40 2.19
CA LYS A 42 -18.59 -13.09 2.45
C LYS A 42 -17.09 -13.17 2.76
N GLY A 43 -16.55 -14.37 2.98
CA GLY A 43 -15.15 -14.61 3.34
C GLY A 43 -14.26 -15.18 2.21
N ALA A 44 -14.83 -15.47 1.04
CA ALA A 44 -14.13 -16.03 -0.11
C ALA A 44 -13.41 -14.94 -0.91
N TYR A 45 -12.45 -14.25 -0.30
CA TYR A 45 -11.71 -13.17 -0.94
C TYR A 45 -10.31 -13.63 -1.31
N SER A 46 -9.81 -13.22 -2.47
CA SER A 46 -8.40 -13.37 -2.80
C SER A 46 -7.59 -12.54 -1.78
N HIS A 47 -6.83 -13.21 -0.91
CA HIS A 47 -6.11 -12.58 0.22
C HIS A 47 -4.82 -11.87 -0.22
N ASN A 48 -4.87 -11.07 -1.29
CA ASN A 48 -3.69 -10.51 -1.95
C ASN A 48 -4.03 -9.24 -2.74
N ALA A 49 -3.03 -8.52 -3.24
CA ALA A 49 -3.20 -7.26 -3.97
C ALA A 49 -4.13 -7.35 -5.22
N LEU A 50 -4.24 -8.54 -5.83
CA LEU A 50 -5.17 -8.86 -6.93
C LEU A 50 -6.62 -8.53 -6.61
N SER A 51 -6.96 -8.58 -5.33
CA SER A 51 -8.29 -8.35 -4.81
C SER A 51 -8.72 -6.88 -4.90
N ALA A 52 -7.78 -5.94 -4.78
CA ALA A 52 -8.05 -4.53 -5.06
C ALA A 52 -8.24 -4.27 -6.56
N TRP A 53 -7.54 -5.00 -7.43
CA TRP A 53 -7.80 -4.93 -8.87
C TRP A 53 -9.18 -5.48 -9.19
N LEU A 54 -9.54 -6.64 -8.64
CA LEU A 54 -10.87 -7.22 -8.83
C LEU A 54 -11.99 -6.26 -8.41
N ASN A 55 -11.88 -5.62 -7.25
CA ASN A 55 -12.95 -4.76 -6.73
C ASN A 55 -12.99 -3.34 -7.33
N PHE A 56 -11.83 -2.74 -7.61
CA PHE A 56 -11.74 -1.32 -7.99
C PHE A 56 -11.26 -1.10 -9.43
N GLY A 57 -11.00 -2.19 -10.15
CA GLY A 57 -10.42 -2.14 -11.48
C GLY A 57 -8.97 -1.67 -11.47
N LEU A 58 -8.40 -1.55 -12.67
CA LEU A 58 -7.01 -1.15 -12.86
C LEU A 58 -6.72 0.23 -12.26
N LEU A 59 -7.64 1.19 -12.39
CA LEU A 59 -7.42 2.56 -11.91
C LEU A 59 -7.32 2.61 -10.38
N GLY A 60 -8.26 1.97 -9.68
CA GLY A 60 -8.23 1.92 -8.22
C GLY A 60 -7.04 1.12 -7.69
N PHE A 61 -6.67 0.03 -8.38
CA PHE A 61 -5.47 -0.73 -8.09
C PHE A 61 -4.21 0.12 -8.22
N LEU A 62 -4.01 0.82 -9.34
CA LEU A 62 -2.84 1.67 -9.57
C LEU A 62 -2.76 2.81 -8.56
N LEU A 63 -3.89 3.44 -8.23
CA LEU A 63 -3.94 4.50 -7.22
C LEU A 63 -3.52 3.97 -5.84
N TYR A 64 -4.13 2.86 -5.40
CA TYR A 64 -3.82 2.26 -4.12
C TYR A 64 -2.37 1.77 -4.04
N PHE A 65 -1.90 1.10 -5.09
CA PHE A 65 -0.55 0.59 -5.17
C PHE A 65 0.48 1.73 -5.20
N GLY A 66 0.19 2.82 -5.92
CA GLY A 66 0.99 4.04 -5.90
C GLY A 66 1.05 4.66 -4.50
N LEU A 67 -0.08 4.73 -3.79
CA LEU A 67 -0.14 5.24 -2.42
C LEU A 67 0.66 4.40 -1.42
N ILE A 68 1.02 3.15 -1.72
CA ILE A 68 1.86 2.33 -0.84
C ILE A 68 3.31 2.37 -1.27
N ILE A 69 3.57 2.16 -2.57
CA ILE A 69 4.91 2.12 -3.13
C ILE A 69 5.62 3.44 -2.94
N ILE A 70 4.97 4.56 -3.29
CA ILE A 70 5.61 5.88 -3.24
C ILE A 70 6.13 6.19 -1.83
N PRO A 71 5.32 6.15 -0.75
CA PRO A 71 5.83 6.43 0.59
C PRO A 71 6.80 5.37 1.10
N ALA A 72 6.64 4.08 0.75
CA ALA A 72 7.59 3.03 1.13
C ALA A 72 8.97 3.27 0.51
N PHE A 73 9.04 3.45 -0.82
CA PHE A 73 10.30 3.68 -1.53
C PHE A 73 10.92 5.02 -1.17
N HIS A 74 10.13 6.10 -1.08
CA HIS A 74 10.67 7.41 -0.73
C HIS A 74 11.20 7.43 0.71
N SER A 75 10.49 6.82 1.66
CA SER A 75 10.99 6.70 3.04
C SER A 75 12.25 5.82 3.10
N ALA A 76 12.34 4.76 2.30
CA ALA A 76 13.53 3.91 2.21
C ALA A 76 14.74 4.69 1.68
N LEU A 77 14.57 5.47 0.60
CA LEU A 77 15.64 6.28 0.02
C LEU A 77 16.17 7.31 1.03
N TYR A 78 15.29 7.99 1.76
CA TYR A 78 15.68 8.92 2.81
C TYR A 78 16.41 8.22 3.96
N PHE A 79 15.90 7.06 4.39
CA PHE A 79 16.54 6.26 5.44
C PHE A 79 17.94 5.78 5.04
N LEU A 80 18.13 5.37 3.78
CA LEU A 80 19.42 4.90 3.26
C LEU A 80 20.43 6.04 3.03
N ARG A 81 19.96 7.25 2.66
CA ARG A 81 20.83 8.40 2.38
C ARG A 81 21.25 9.16 3.63
N ASP A 82 20.30 9.44 4.51
CA ASP A 82 20.52 10.30 5.69
C ASP A 82 20.70 9.48 6.99
N GLY A 83 20.59 8.15 6.90
CA GLY A 83 20.64 7.24 8.04
C GLY A 83 19.41 7.33 8.96
N PRO A 84 19.36 6.54 10.05
CA PRO A 84 18.27 6.54 11.02
C PRO A 84 18.18 7.82 11.87
N LEU A 85 18.97 8.85 11.57
CA LEU A 85 19.12 10.09 12.33
C LEU A 85 17.79 10.86 12.46
N SER A 86 16.85 10.65 11.55
CA SER A 86 15.48 11.17 11.69
C SER A 86 14.51 10.09 12.12
N THR A 87 14.16 10.08 13.41
CA THR A 87 13.16 9.17 14.00
C THR A 87 11.85 9.13 13.19
N ARG A 88 11.45 10.26 12.60
CA ARG A 88 10.22 10.37 11.79
C ARG A 88 10.30 9.58 10.49
N TRP A 89 11.43 9.66 9.78
CA TRP A 89 11.65 8.90 8.56
C TRP A 89 11.81 7.40 8.84
N SER A 90 12.45 7.04 9.95
CA SER A 90 12.59 5.64 10.38
C SER A 90 11.24 4.97 10.69
N ILE A 91 10.36 5.65 11.43
CA ILE A 91 9.01 5.13 11.74
C ILE A 91 8.15 5.07 10.47
N SER A 92 8.20 6.09 9.61
CA SER A 92 7.52 6.08 8.31
C SER A 92 7.98 4.90 7.45
N PHE A 93 9.29 4.69 7.34
CA PHE A 93 9.86 3.58 6.59
C PHE A 93 9.42 2.21 7.13
N ALA A 94 9.49 2.00 8.45
CA ALA A 94 9.10 0.74 9.07
C ALA A 94 7.63 0.39 8.81
N ILE A 95 6.71 1.34 9.06
CA ILE A 95 5.27 1.11 8.92
C ILE A 95 4.87 0.92 7.45
N ASN A 96 5.41 1.71 6.52
CA ASN A 96 5.12 1.55 5.10
C ASN A 96 5.72 0.25 4.53
N SER A 97 6.90 -0.17 4.98
CA SER A 97 7.53 -1.42 4.54
C SER A 97 6.78 -2.65 5.04
N ILE A 98 6.37 -2.65 6.31
CA ILE A 98 5.53 -3.72 6.87
C ILE A 98 4.18 -3.76 6.13
N SER A 99 3.58 -2.60 5.85
CA SER A 99 2.33 -2.54 5.10
C SER A 99 2.47 -3.11 3.69
N LEU A 100 3.54 -2.77 2.97
CA LEU A 100 3.85 -3.32 1.65
C LEU A 100 4.02 -4.84 1.68
N LEU A 101 4.83 -5.36 2.62
CA LEU A 101 5.04 -6.80 2.78
C LEU A 101 3.72 -7.52 3.10
N LEU A 102 2.92 -6.98 4.02
CA LEU A 102 1.64 -7.60 4.39
C LEU A 102 0.64 -7.61 3.25
N ILE A 103 0.57 -6.57 2.43
CA ILE A 103 -0.33 -6.50 1.27
C ILE A 103 0.07 -7.46 0.16
N ILE A 104 1.37 -7.65 -0.05
CA ILE A 104 1.88 -8.62 -1.02
C ILE A 104 1.59 -10.05 -0.54
N ILE A 105 1.79 -10.33 0.76
CA ILE A 105 1.83 -11.70 1.27
C ILE A 105 0.48 -12.20 1.78
N SER A 106 -0.30 -11.39 2.51
CA SER A 106 -1.27 -11.96 3.46
C SER A 106 -2.55 -11.16 3.70
N LYS A 107 -2.55 -9.83 3.50
CA LYS A 107 -3.63 -8.97 4.03
C LYS A 107 -4.42 -8.26 2.94
N PRO A 108 -5.77 -8.22 3.09
CA PRO A 108 -6.61 -7.43 2.22
C PRO A 108 -6.33 -5.94 2.39
N VAL A 109 -6.61 -5.21 1.32
CA VAL A 109 -6.26 -3.80 1.06
C VAL A 109 -6.89 -2.80 2.05
N PHE A 110 -7.91 -3.21 2.81
CA PHE A 110 -8.67 -2.33 3.72
C PHE A 110 -8.10 -2.19 5.14
N TRP A 111 -6.81 -2.45 5.33
CA TRP A 111 -6.19 -2.34 6.66
C TRP A 111 -5.85 -0.90 7.04
N ILE A 112 -5.90 -0.59 8.34
CA ILE A 112 -5.64 0.74 8.90
C ILE A 112 -4.15 1.13 8.85
N LEU A 113 -3.27 0.13 8.77
CA LEU A 113 -1.81 0.32 8.76
C LEU A 113 -1.30 1.13 7.55
N PRO A 114 -1.73 0.86 6.30
CA PRO A 114 -1.44 1.73 5.16
C PRO A 114 -1.82 3.19 5.39
N ALA A 115 -3.02 3.45 5.91
CA ALA A 115 -3.49 4.82 6.18
C ALA A 115 -2.61 5.52 7.23
N LEU A 116 -2.20 4.81 8.28
CA LEU A 116 -1.24 5.30 9.26
C LEU A 116 0.12 5.59 8.61
N GLY A 117 0.60 4.71 7.73
CA GLY A 117 1.83 4.88 6.96
C GLY A 117 1.84 6.14 6.11
N TRP A 118 0.73 6.47 5.47
CA TRP A 118 0.56 7.71 4.69
C TRP A 118 0.66 8.96 5.56
N GLY A 119 0.00 8.95 6.72
CA GLY A 119 0.04 10.06 7.66
C GLY A 119 1.45 10.31 8.21
N LEU A 120 2.17 9.24 8.56
CA LEU A 120 3.56 9.31 9.02
C LEU A 120 4.51 9.85 7.95
N TYR A 121 4.31 9.43 6.70
CA TYR A 121 5.08 9.92 5.56
C TYR A 121 4.89 11.42 5.35
N ILE A 122 3.64 11.90 5.31
CA ILE A 122 3.33 13.33 5.17
C ILE A 122 3.91 14.13 6.34
N ASN A 123 3.79 13.60 7.57
CA ASN A 123 4.35 14.25 8.75
C ASN A 123 5.88 14.40 8.66
N ALA A 124 6.59 13.36 8.22
CA ALA A 124 8.04 13.41 8.02
C ALA A 124 8.42 14.47 6.98
N ALA A 125 7.74 14.48 5.83
CA ALA A 125 7.99 15.42 4.73
C ALA A 125 7.72 16.89 5.13
N VAL A 126 6.61 17.18 5.82
CA VAL A 126 6.27 18.54 6.26
C VAL A 126 7.25 19.04 7.31
N ASN A 127 7.63 18.20 8.28
CA ASN A 127 8.58 18.60 9.32
C ASN A 127 9.98 18.83 8.77
N GLN A 128 10.42 18.06 7.77
CA GLN A 128 11.70 18.29 7.11
C GLN A 128 11.72 19.66 6.40
N LYS A 129 10.67 20.00 5.65
CA LYS A 129 10.54 21.33 5.02
C LYS A 129 10.56 22.46 6.05
N ARG A 130 9.88 22.28 7.19
CA ARG A 130 9.90 23.26 8.31
C ARG A 130 11.28 23.41 8.95
N LEU A 131 12.02 22.33 9.10
CA LEU A 131 13.39 22.39 9.64
C LEU A 131 14.32 23.13 8.67
N GLN A 132 14.24 22.81 7.38
CA GLN A 132 15.02 23.50 6.34
C GLN A 132 14.72 25.01 6.28
N SER A 133 13.45 25.41 6.40
CA SER A 133 13.07 26.83 6.43
C SER A 133 13.58 27.57 7.67
N LYS A 134 13.74 26.87 8.81
CA LYS A 134 14.30 27.48 10.04
C LYS A 134 15.82 27.59 10.01
N VAL A 135 16.50 26.67 9.33
CA VAL A 135 17.97 26.66 9.17
C VAL A 135 18.44 27.71 8.15
N LEU A 136 17.57 28.15 7.24
CA LEU A 136 17.84 29.21 6.26
C LEU A 136 17.08 30.52 6.57
N PRO A 137 17.31 31.21 7.71
CA PRO A 137 16.57 32.44 8.03
C PRO A 137 17.00 33.68 7.21
N GLY A 138 17.86 33.56 6.17
CA GLY A 138 18.68 34.70 5.73
C GLY A 138 18.79 35.03 4.24
N HIS A 139 17.82 34.72 3.36
CA HIS A 139 17.86 35.27 1.99
C HIS A 139 16.49 35.75 1.48
N LYS A 140 15.87 36.65 2.24
CA LYS A 140 14.84 37.53 1.71
C LYS A 140 15.05 38.94 2.26
N HIS A 141 16.08 39.64 1.76
CA HIS A 141 16.15 41.11 1.64
C HIS A 141 17.46 41.50 0.95
N ALA A 142 17.45 41.61 -0.38
CA ALA A 142 18.41 42.39 -1.15
C ALA A 142 17.77 42.71 -2.51
N GLY A 143 16.93 43.73 -2.49
CA GLY A 143 16.20 44.25 -3.65
C GLY A 143 15.68 45.64 -3.34
N CYS A 144 16.56 46.49 -2.79
CA CYS A 144 16.39 47.92 -2.69
C CYS A 144 17.67 48.52 -3.26
N CYS A 145 17.59 48.92 -4.53
CA CYS A 145 18.32 49.99 -5.20
C CYS A 145 17.46 50.37 -6.42
#